data_AF-A0A228IZI8-F1
#
_entry.id   AF-A0A228IZI8-F1
#
_cell.length_a   1.000
_cell.length_b   1.000
_cell.length_c   1.000
_cell.angle_alpha   90.00
_cell.angle_beta   90.00
_cell.angle_gamma   90.00
#
_symmetry.space_group_name_H-M   'P 1'
#
loop_
_entity.id
_entity.type
_entity.pdbx_description
1 polymer ?
#
loop_
_entity_poly.entity_id
_entity_poly.type
_entity_poly.pdbx_seq_one_letter_code
_entity_poly.pdbx_strand_id
1 'polypeptide(L)'
;MQVLLGHYTEGDVPELTAANIEATFAQLYGARGDMFERGVLQCFKRLSWDYKTNQPFKFGNRIIVKYLFSQGSSNYRVTNELDDLMRVFSVLDGKPEPDHRHGISGLIQDAQRQRKTEAQNAYFHLRWFKNGNGHLTFSRPDLVEQMNKILAKHYPDALASEAR
;
A
#
# COMPACT_ATOMS: atom_id res chain seq x y z
N MET A 1 21.91 -14.69 -22.15
CA MET A 1 20.99 -14.30 -21.05
C MET A 1 21.59 -14.87 -19.77
N GLN A 2 22.38 -14.07 -19.06
CA GLN A 2 23.11 -14.48 -17.86
C GLN A 2 22.19 -14.24 -16.66
N VAL A 3 21.73 -15.33 -16.05
CA VAL A 3 21.00 -15.28 -14.79
C VAL A 3 22.01 -14.88 -13.71
N LEU A 4 21.82 -13.72 -13.09
CA LEU A 4 22.55 -13.32 -11.88
C LEU A 4 22.08 -14.23 -10.73
N LEU A 5 22.67 -15.42 -10.62
CA LEU A 5 22.68 -16.19 -9.39
C LEU A 5 23.64 -15.46 -8.45
N GLY A 6 23.11 -14.85 -7.39
CA GLY A 6 23.95 -14.35 -6.30
C GLY A 6 24.79 -15.51 -5.78
N HIS A 7 26.11 -15.42 -5.93
CA HIS A 7 27.03 -16.40 -5.38
C HIS A 7 27.08 -16.19 -3.87
N TYR A 8 26.26 -16.93 -3.12
CA TYR A 8 26.44 -17.03 -1.68
C TYR A 8 27.66 -17.93 -1.42
N THR A 9 28.71 -17.35 -0.85
CA THR A 9 29.87 -18.11 -0.38
C THR A 9 29.62 -18.65 1.02
N GLU A 10 30.37 -19.69 1.39
CA GLU A 10 30.40 -20.25 2.74
C GLU A 10 30.78 -19.13 3.72
N GLY A 11 29.80 -18.66 4.52
CA GLY A 11 29.93 -17.49 5.42
C GLY A 11 28.90 -16.38 5.22
N ASP A 12 28.19 -16.33 4.08
CA ASP A 12 27.18 -15.28 3.82
C ASP A 12 25.84 -15.54 4.54
N VAL A 13 25.60 -16.77 4.96
CA VAL A 13 24.40 -17.17 5.71
C VAL A 13 24.83 -17.57 7.11
N PRO A 14 24.34 -16.88 8.16
CA PRO A 14 24.69 -17.24 9.54
C PRO A 14 24.19 -18.65 9.85
N GLU A 15 24.96 -19.39 10.66
CA GLU A 15 24.53 -20.71 11.14
C GLU A 15 23.17 -20.61 11.85
N LEU A 16 22.32 -21.64 11.69
CA LEU A 16 21.01 -21.69 12.35
C LEU A 16 21.17 -22.02 13.83
N THR A 17 21.51 -21.00 14.62
CA THR A 17 21.64 -21.07 16.07
C THR A 17 20.61 -20.17 16.74
N ALA A 18 20.24 -20.48 17.99
CA ALA A 18 19.31 -19.64 18.75
C ALA A 18 19.80 -18.18 18.85
N ALA A 19 21.10 -17.98 19.09
CA ALA A 19 21.72 -16.66 19.15
C ALA A 19 21.60 -15.88 17.83
N ASN A 20 21.82 -16.54 16.68
CA ASN A 20 21.68 -15.90 15.37
C ASN A 20 20.20 -15.62 15.02
N ILE A 21 19.28 -16.50 15.44
CA ILE A 21 17.84 -16.28 15.31
C ILE A 21 17.44 -15.05 16.12
N GLU A 22 17.81 -14.97 17.40
CA GLU A 22 17.51 -13.84 18.27
C GLU A 22 18.09 -12.53 17.73
N ALA A 23 19.35 -12.53 17.30
CA ALA A 23 20.00 -11.37 16.70
C ALA A 23 19.25 -10.89 15.44
N THR A 24 18.84 -11.82 14.58
CA THR A 24 18.06 -11.50 13.36
C THR A 24 16.70 -10.89 13.72
N PHE A 25 15.95 -11.49 14.64
CA PHE A 25 14.66 -10.96 15.07
C PHE A 25 14.80 -9.60 15.76
N ALA A 26 15.84 -9.39 16.57
CA ALA A 26 16.12 -8.11 17.20
C ALA A 26 16.39 -7.02 16.15
N GLN A 27 17.19 -7.32 15.13
CA GLN A 27 17.46 -6.40 14.02
C GLN A 27 16.18 -6.07 13.23
N LEU A 28 15.40 -7.10 12.86
CA LEU A 28 14.13 -6.91 12.14
C LEU A 28 13.14 -6.07 12.95
N TYR A 29 13.03 -6.36 14.25
CA TYR A 29 12.15 -5.61 15.14
C TYR A 29 12.63 -4.18 15.32
N GLY A 30 13.94 -3.95 15.46
CA GLY A 30 14.54 -2.62 15.51
C GLY A 30 14.25 -1.78 14.25
N ALA A 31 14.31 -2.40 13.07
CA ALA A 31 14.08 -1.74 11.79
C ALA A 31 12.60 -1.67 11.36
N ARG A 32 11.67 -2.21 12.15
CA ARG A 32 10.25 -2.36 11.75
C ARG A 32 9.57 -1.04 11.41
N GLY A 33 9.90 0.03 12.12
CA GLY A 33 9.37 1.37 11.85
C GLY A 33 9.77 1.87 10.47
N ASP A 34 11.05 1.76 10.13
CA ASP A 34 11.59 2.17 8.83
C ASP A 34 11.07 1.29 7.68
N MET A 35 10.87 -0.01 7.94
CA MET A 35 10.23 -0.91 6.98
C MET A 35 8.79 -0.50 6.70
N PHE A 36 8.04 -0.16 7.76
CA PHE A 36 6.67 0.29 7.66
C PHE A 36 6.56 1.61 6.89
N GLU A 37 7.37 2.62 7.25
CA GLU A 37 7.38 3.92 6.57
C GLU A 37 7.69 3.76 5.07
N ARG A 38 8.68 2.93 4.71
CA ARG A 38 8.98 2.59 3.30
C ARG A 38 7.78 1.96 2.59
N GLY A 39 7.01 1.12 3.28
CA GLY A 39 5.75 0.57 2.78
C GLY A 39 4.74 1.66 2.42
N VAL A 40 4.56 2.66 3.29
CA VAL A 40 3.67 3.82 3.02
C VAL A 40 4.15 4.61 1.80
N LEU A 41 5.46 4.89 1.71
CA LEU A 41 6.04 5.58 0.55
C LEU A 41 5.80 4.80 -0.75
N GLN A 42 5.92 3.47 -0.70
CA GLN A 42 5.73 2.63 -1.87
C GLN A 42 4.27 2.56 -2.30
N CYS A 43 3.33 2.51 -1.35
CA CYS A 43 1.89 2.62 -1.62
C CYS A 43 1.59 3.95 -2.30
N PHE A 44 2.13 5.05 -1.76
CA PHE A 44 1.97 6.37 -2.35
C PHE A 44 2.49 6.42 -3.79
N LYS A 45 3.72 5.95 -4.05
CA LYS A 45 4.32 5.97 -5.40
C LYS A 45 3.53 5.16 -6.43
N ARG A 46 2.93 4.04 -6.02
CA ARG A 46 2.17 3.16 -6.92
C ARG A 46 0.77 3.67 -7.20
N LEU A 47 0.10 4.23 -6.18
CA LEU A 47 -1.28 4.70 -6.27
C LEU A 47 -1.42 6.19 -6.63
N SER A 48 -0.38 6.99 -6.40
CA SER A 48 -0.39 8.42 -6.72
C SER A 48 -0.29 8.63 -8.22
N TRP A 49 -1.32 9.29 -8.75
CA TRP A 49 -1.53 9.46 -10.19
C TRP A 49 -0.59 10.50 -10.83
N ASP A 50 0.10 11.34 -10.07
CA ASP A 50 1.09 12.27 -10.64
C ASP A 50 2.25 12.61 -9.67
N TYR A 51 3.07 11.61 -9.34
CA TYR A 51 4.31 11.82 -8.58
C TYR A 51 5.47 12.41 -9.42
N LYS A 52 5.27 12.60 -10.74
CA LYS A 52 6.34 13.00 -11.67
C LYS A 52 6.38 14.51 -11.93
N THR A 53 5.34 15.26 -11.58
CA THR A 53 5.34 16.71 -11.67
C THR A 53 5.64 17.29 -10.28
N ASN A 54 6.36 18.41 -10.21
CA ASN A 54 6.84 19.11 -8.99
C ASN A 54 5.69 19.70 -8.12
N GLN A 55 4.58 18.98 -7.97
CA GLN A 55 3.43 19.35 -7.16
C GLN A 55 3.59 18.73 -5.77
N PRO A 56 3.32 19.49 -4.70
CA PRO A 56 3.14 18.93 -3.37
C PRO A 56 2.13 17.79 -3.36
N PHE A 57 2.58 16.68 -2.80
CA PHE A 57 1.97 15.39 -2.97
C PHE A 57 1.61 14.84 -1.59
N LYS A 58 0.33 14.57 -1.42
CA LYS A 58 -0.23 13.97 -0.21
C LYS A 58 -1.35 13.02 -0.60
N PHE A 59 -1.68 12.10 0.30
CA PHE A 59 -2.96 11.44 0.22
C PHE A 59 -4.05 12.50 0.47
N GLY A 60 -4.80 12.83 -0.58
CA GLY A 60 -6.02 13.62 -0.49
C GLY A 60 -7.20 12.80 0.03
N ASN A 61 -8.40 13.36 0.01
CA ASN A 61 -9.62 12.65 0.44
C ASN A 61 -10.00 11.47 -0.49
N ARG A 62 -9.50 11.49 -1.72
CA ARG A 62 -9.80 10.49 -2.76
C ARG A 62 -8.60 10.26 -3.64
N ILE A 63 -8.45 9.03 -4.13
CA ILE A 63 -7.54 8.68 -5.23
C ILE A 63 -8.31 8.16 -6.45
N ILE A 64 -7.78 8.45 -7.63
CA ILE A 64 -8.27 7.88 -8.89
C ILE A 64 -7.44 6.63 -9.17
N VAL A 65 -8.09 5.47 -9.17
CA VAL A 65 -7.49 4.17 -9.44
C VAL A 65 -7.63 3.87 -10.93
N LYS A 66 -6.53 4.00 -11.67
CA LYS A 66 -6.52 3.72 -13.11
C LYS A 66 -6.42 2.23 -13.40
N TYR A 67 -7.08 1.78 -14.47
CA TYR A 67 -7.01 0.39 -14.93
C TYR A 67 -7.39 -0.63 -13.84
N LEU A 68 -8.33 -0.28 -12.96
CA LEU A 68 -8.88 -1.17 -11.95
C LEU A 68 -9.49 -2.42 -12.59
N PHE A 69 -10.10 -2.26 -13.76
CA PHE A 69 -10.58 -3.36 -14.58
C PHE A 69 -9.88 -3.37 -15.94
N SER A 70 -9.62 -4.58 -16.41
CA SER A 70 -9.18 -4.89 -17.77
C SER A 70 -9.97 -6.07 -18.31
N GLN A 71 -10.58 -5.91 -19.49
CA GLN A 71 -11.31 -6.97 -20.20
C GLN A 71 -12.36 -7.70 -19.31
N GLY A 72 -13.08 -6.94 -18.48
CA GLY A 72 -14.14 -7.50 -17.60
C GLY A 72 -13.65 -8.12 -16.30
N SER A 73 -12.34 -8.17 -16.05
CA SER A 73 -11.74 -8.69 -14.81
C SER A 73 -11.01 -7.60 -14.04
N SER A 74 -10.93 -7.73 -12.71
CA SER A 74 -10.12 -6.83 -11.89
C SER A 74 -8.64 -7.02 -12.18
N ASN A 75 -7.89 -5.93 -12.27
CA ASN A 75 -6.47 -5.96 -12.48
C ASN A 75 -5.74 -6.40 -11.20
N TYR A 76 -5.06 -7.55 -11.26
CA TYR A 76 -4.38 -8.14 -10.10
C TYR A 76 -3.34 -7.19 -9.49
N ARG A 77 -2.62 -6.44 -10.33
CA ARG A 77 -1.58 -5.52 -9.86
C ARG A 77 -2.20 -4.37 -9.06
N VAL A 78 -3.27 -3.79 -9.59
CA VAL A 78 -3.99 -2.69 -8.93
C VAL A 78 -4.65 -3.16 -7.65
N THR A 79 -5.28 -4.34 -7.66
CA THR A 79 -5.90 -4.91 -6.45
C THR A 79 -4.86 -5.23 -5.36
N ASN A 80 -3.69 -5.75 -5.72
CA ASN A 80 -2.56 -5.93 -4.78
C ASN A 80 -2.08 -4.58 -4.20
N GLU A 81 -1.99 -3.52 -5.01
CA GLU A 81 -1.61 -2.18 -4.52
C GLU A 81 -2.66 -1.63 -3.54
N LEU A 82 -3.94 -1.93 -3.74
CA LEU A 82 -5.02 -1.58 -2.81
C LEU A 82 -5.01 -2.46 -1.54
N ASP A 83 -4.57 -3.72 -1.64
CA ASP A 83 -4.34 -4.59 -0.48
C ASP A 83 -3.14 -4.08 0.36
N ASP A 84 -2.05 -3.64 -0.28
CA ASP A 84 -0.93 -2.97 0.40
C ASP A 84 -1.43 -1.76 1.20
N LEU A 85 -2.31 -0.95 0.61
CA LEU A 85 -2.94 0.18 1.28
C LEU A 85 -3.79 -0.27 2.48
N MET A 86 -4.63 -1.32 2.35
CA MET A 86 -5.39 -1.87 3.47
C MET A 86 -4.50 -2.31 4.64
N ARG A 87 -3.33 -2.89 4.34
CA ARG A 87 -2.37 -3.31 5.36
C ARG A 87 -1.73 -2.11 6.06
N VAL A 88 -1.38 -1.06 5.32
CA VAL A 88 -0.93 0.22 5.89
C VAL A 88 -1.97 0.77 6.88
N PHE A 89 -3.24 0.86 6.46
CA PHE A 89 -4.32 1.33 7.34
C PHE A 89 -4.45 0.47 8.60
N SER A 90 -4.36 -0.86 8.46
CA SER A 90 -4.53 -1.76 9.60
C SER A 90 -3.42 -1.61 10.64
N VAL A 91 -2.16 -1.42 10.20
CA VAL A 91 -1.05 -1.15 11.10
C VAL A 91 -1.23 0.19 11.83
N LEU A 92 -1.64 1.26 11.14
CA LEU A 92 -1.90 2.56 11.77
C LEU A 92 -3.10 2.53 12.73
N ASP A 93 -4.09 1.68 12.45
CA ASP A 93 -5.28 1.48 13.30
C ASP A 93 -5.02 0.51 14.46
N GLY A 94 -3.78 0.01 14.63
CA GLY A 94 -3.42 -0.95 15.67
C GLY A 94 -4.12 -2.31 15.53
N LYS A 95 -4.57 -2.65 14.32
CA LYS A 95 -5.28 -3.90 14.00
C LYS A 95 -4.33 -4.95 13.42
N PRO A 96 -4.64 -6.25 13.59
CA PRO A 96 -3.89 -7.30 12.92
C PRO A 96 -3.97 -7.15 11.41
N GLU A 97 -3.02 -7.79 10.71
CA GLU A 97 -3.03 -7.83 9.25
C GLU A 97 -4.36 -8.42 8.74
N PRO A 98 -5.02 -7.77 7.76
CA PRO A 98 -6.22 -8.30 7.15
C PRO A 98 -6.01 -9.69 6.56
N ASP A 99 -7.01 -10.56 6.69
CA ASP A 99 -6.99 -11.85 6.02
C ASP A 99 -6.94 -11.64 4.49
N HIS A 100 -5.83 -12.04 3.87
CA HIS A 100 -5.60 -11.90 2.42
C HIS A 100 -6.69 -12.58 1.56
N ARG A 101 -7.41 -13.58 2.11
CA ARG A 101 -8.54 -14.23 1.42
C ARG A 101 -9.72 -13.27 1.19
N HIS A 102 -9.81 -12.21 1.98
CA HIS A 102 -10.82 -11.16 1.88
C HIS A 102 -10.23 -9.84 1.36
N GLY A 103 -9.17 -9.94 0.55
CA GLY A 103 -8.57 -8.79 -0.13
C GLY A 103 -9.49 -8.13 -1.15
N ILE A 104 -8.98 -7.09 -1.81
CA ILE A 104 -9.75 -6.20 -2.67
C ILE A 104 -10.38 -6.92 -3.86
N SER A 105 -9.72 -7.93 -4.40
CA SER A 105 -10.28 -8.76 -5.48
C SER A 105 -11.56 -9.48 -5.03
N GLY A 106 -11.56 -10.06 -3.83
CA GLY A 106 -12.75 -10.71 -3.25
C GLY A 106 -13.88 -9.72 -2.99
N LEU A 107 -13.55 -8.56 -2.40
CA LEU A 107 -14.50 -7.48 -2.17
C LEU A 107 -15.19 -7.02 -3.46
N ILE A 108 -14.42 -6.87 -4.55
CA ILE A 108 -14.95 -6.53 -5.87
C ILE A 108 -15.83 -7.65 -6.41
N GLN A 109 -15.38 -8.91 -6.33
CA GLN A 109 -16.11 -10.07 -6.84
C GLN A 109 -17.49 -10.21 -6.16
N ASP A 110 -17.55 -10.05 -4.84
CA ASP A 110 -18.79 -10.14 -4.09
C ASP A 110 -19.78 -9.02 -4.44
N ALA A 111 -19.28 -7.80 -4.63
CA ALA A 111 -20.09 -6.69 -5.11
C ALA A 111 -20.59 -6.91 -6.55
N GLN A 112 -19.76 -7.45 -7.45
CA GLN A 112 -20.16 -7.78 -8.82
C GLN A 112 -21.24 -8.88 -8.86
N ARG A 113 -21.15 -9.91 -8.00
CA ARG A 113 -22.20 -10.93 -7.84
C ARG A 113 -23.54 -10.32 -7.46
N GLN A 114 -23.52 -9.23 -6.69
CA GLN A 114 -24.69 -8.45 -6.31
C GLN A 114 -25.08 -7.37 -7.34
N ARG A 115 -24.45 -7.35 -8.52
CA ARG A 115 -24.64 -6.34 -9.59
C ARG A 115 -24.37 -4.90 -9.14
N LYS A 116 -23.50 -4.71 -8.15
CA LYS A 116 -23.05 -3.39 -7.69
C LYS A 116 -21.85 -2.92 -8.50
N THR A 117 -21.66 -1.60 -8.55
CA THR A 117 -20.48 -0.95 -9.14
C THR A 117 -19.61 -0.26 -8.10
N GLU A 118 -19.80 -0.66 -6.83
CA GLU A 118 -19.07 -0.12 -5.70
C GLU A 118 -19.02 -1.13 -4.55
N ALA A 119 -18.02 -0.97 -3.70
CA ALA A 119 -17.82 -1.74 -2.49
C ALA A 119 -17.10 -0.90 -1.44
N GLN A 120 -17.25 -1.26 -0.17
CA GLN A 120 -16.62 -0.54 0.95
C GLN A 120 -16.04 -1.52 1.96
N ASN A 121 -14.99 -1.08 2.63
CA ASN A 121 -14.43 -1.72 3.81
C ASN A 121 -14.34 -0.70 4.97
N ALA A 122 -13.63 -1.05 6.04
CA ALA A 122 -13.45 -0.18 7.20
C ALA A 122 -12.68 1.14 6.92
N TYR A 123 -11.93 1.22 5.83
CA TYR A 123 -10.98 2.30 5.57
C TYR A 123 -11.35 3.16 4.36
N PHE A 124 -12.08 2.62 3.39
CA PHE A 124 -12.46 3.35 2.18
C PHE A 124 -13.68 2.77 1.46
N HIS A 125 -14.27 3.64 0.63
CA HIS A 125 -15.28 3.31 -0.36
C HIS A 125 -14.66 3.31 -1.76
N LEU A 126 -14.77 2.20 -2.48
CA LEU A 126 -14.29 2.00 -3.84
C LEU A 126 -15.46 1.90 -4.81
N ARG A 127 -15.56 2.87 -5.72
CA ARG A 127 -16.55 2.88 -6.82
C ARG A 127 -15.86 2.76 -8.16
N TRP A 128 -16.37 1.95 -9.08
CA TRP A 128 -15.81 1.79 -10.42
C TRP A 128 -16.76 2.16 -11.53
N PHE A 129 -16.17 2.45 -12.69
CA PHE A 129 -16.85 3.03 -13.83
C PHE A 129 -16.63 2.20 -15.10
N LYS A 130 -17.49 2.39 -16.10
CA LYS A 130 -17.46 1.64 -17.36
C LYS A 130 -16.16 1.81 -18.16
N ASN A 131 -15.39 2.87 -17.90
CA ASN A 131 -14.07 3.09 -18.50
C ASN A 131 -12.95 2.26 -17.84
N GLY A 132 -13.27 1.38 -16.89
CA GLY A 132 -12.30 0.51 -16.21
C GLY A 132 -11.54 1.19 -15.06
N ASN A 133 -11.78 2.47 -14.80
CA ASN A 133 -11.20 3.18 -13.66
C ASN A 133 -12.11 3.11 -12.43
N GLY A 134 -11.53 3.39 -11.27
CA GLY A 134 -12.26 3.53 -10.01
C GLY A 134 -11.86 4.76 -9.22
N HIS A 135 -12.73 5.16 -8.30
CA HIS A 135 -12.47 6.18 -7.29
C HIS A 135 -12.48 5.51 -5.92
N LEU A 136 -11.40 5.69 -5.17
CA LEU A 136 -11.32 5.27 -3.77
C LEU A 136 -11.40 6.53 -2.91
N THR A 137 -12.44 6.62 -2.08
CA THR A 137 -12.63 7.71 -1.12
C THR A 137 -12.35 7.19 0.28
N PHE A 138 -11.47 7.87 1.02
CA PHE A 138 -11.07 7.43 2.36
C PHE A 138 -12.17 7.70 3.38
N SER A 139 -12.34 6.76 4.33
CA SER A 139 -13.30 6.84 5.43
C SER A 139 -12.63 7.15 6.78
N ARG A 140 -11.30 7.07 6.86
CA ARG A 140 -10.49 7.30 8.08
C ARG A 140 -9.49 8.43 7.88
N PRO A 141 -9.93 9.71 7.96
CA PRO A 141 -9.06 10.86 7.72
C PRO A 141 -7.91 10.97 8.73
N ASP A 142 -8.11 10.48 9.96
CA ASP A 142 -7.10 10.40 11.01
C ASP A 142 -5.91 9.51 10.60
N LEU A 143 -6.18 8.37 9.94
CA LEU A 143 -5.13 7.47 9.45
C LEU A 143 -4.47 8.02 8.17
N VAL A 144 -5.23 8.73 7.33
CA VAL A 144 -4.68 9.47 6.18
C VAL A 144 -3.70 10.55 6.64
N GLU A 145 -4.02 11.28 7.71
CA GLU A 145 -3.12 12.28 8.29
C GLU A 145 -1.82 11.65 8.79
N GLN A 146 -1.90 10.46 9.43
CA GLN A 146 -0.70 9.72 9.84
C GLN A 146 0.17 9.30 8.64
N MET A 147 -0.42 8.80 7.55
CA MET A 147 0.33 8.54 6.32
C MET A 147 0.99 9.80 5.76
N ASN A 148 0.29 10.94 5.78
CA ASN A 148 0.84 12.21 5.31
C ASN A 148 1.98 12.72 6.20
N LYS A 149 1.94 12.49 7.53
CA LYS A 149 3.08 12.77 8.43
C LYS A 149 4.31 11.94 8.07
N ILE A 150 4.11 10.68 7.67
CA ILE A 150 5.19 9.83 7.16
C ILE A 150 5.73 10.39 5.83
N LEU A 151 4.86 10.78 4.89
CA LEU A 151 5.31 11.43 3.65
C LEU A 151 6.14 12.70 3.94
N ALA A 152 5.66 13.56 4.85
CA ALA A 152 6.34 14.80 5.26
C ALA A 152 7.76 14.56 5.79
N LYS A 153 7.92 13.51 6.61
CA LYS A 153 9.19 13.14 7.21
C LYS A 153 10.24 12.79 6.14
N HIS A 154 9.83 12.16 5.04
CA HIS A 154 10.72 11.72 3.96
C HIS A 154 10.80 12.71 2.80
N TYR A 155 9.81 13.59 2.66
CA TYR A 155 9.69 14.58 1.59
C TYR A 155 9.15 15.92 2.16
N PRO A 156 9.96 16.68 2.91
CA PRO A 156 9.51 17.88 3.62
C PRO A 156 8.97 18.98 2.68
N ASP A 157 9.55 19.10 1.49
CA ASP A 157 9.11 20.08 0.49
C ASP A 157 7.80 19.67 -0.21
N ALA A 158 7.39 18.40 -0.10
CA ALA A 158 6.20 17.87 -0.76
C ALA A 158 4.88 18.26 -0.09
N LEU A 159 4.89 18.92 1.07
CA LEU A 159 3.66 19.41 1.73
C LEU A 159 3.62 20.94 1.86
N ALA A 160 4.71 21.64 1.51
CA ALA A 160 4.87 23.05 1.81
C ALA A 160 4.10 24.03 0.87
N SER A 161 3.51 23.58 -0.25
CA SER A 161 2.78 24.51 -1.14
C SER A 161 1.31 24.75 -0.81
N GLU A 162 0.75 24.14 0.23
CA GLU A 162 -0.62 24.47 0.65
C GLU A 162 -0.68 25.60 1.70
N ALA A 163 0.48 26.11 2.13
CA ALA A 163 0.60 27.19 3.11
C ALA A 163 0.98 28.55 2.48
N ARG A 164 0.73 28.77 1.18
CA ARG A 164 0.94 30.06 0.50
C ARG A 164 -0.30 30.53 -0.23
#